data_AF-A0A3G7U5E0-F1
#
_entry.id   AF-A0A3G7U5E0-F1
#
_cell.length_a   1.000
_cell.length_b   1.000
_cell.length_c   1.000
_cell.angle_alpha   90.00
_cell.angle_beta   90.00
_cell.angle_gamma   90.00
#
_symmetry.space_group_name_H-M   'P 1'
#
loop_
_entity.id
_entity.type
_entity.pdbx_description
1 polymer ?
#
loop_
_entity_poly.entity_id
_entity_poly.type
_entity_poly.pdbx_seq_one_letter_code
_entity_poly.pdbx_strand_id
1 'polypeptide(L)' 'MSSRYTLIGINLVNLDAGAAWNLIATIRLPAGTTTTYSPKNPDNVDSMTVGQLKQYALNEFSKAND' A
#
# COMPACT_ATOMS: atom_id res chain seq x y z
N MET A 1 -9.70 11.64 9.17
CA MET A 1 -9.62 10.57 10.19
C MET A 1 -8.22 9.97 10.14
N SER A 2 -7.55 9.79 11.27
CA SER A 2 -6.31 9.02 11.32
C SER A 2 -6.66 7.54 11.23
N SER A 3 -6.01 6.78 10.32
CA SER A 3 -6.15 5.33 10.28
C SER A 3 -5.65 4.71 11.59
N ARG A 4 -6.31 3.64 12.08
CA ARG A 4 -5.80 2.81 13.19
C ARG A 4 -4.59 1.97 12.78
N TYR A 5 -4.30 1.92 11.48
CA TYR A 5 -3.18 1.19 10.89
C TYR A 5 -2.01 2.14 10.63
N THR A 6 -0.80 1.61 10.65
CA THR A 6 0.42 2.37 10.32
C THR A 6 1.15 1.72 9.16
N LEU A 7 1.42 2.48 8.10
CA LEU A 7 2.29 2.02 7.02
C LEU A 7 3.75 2.12 7.45
N ILE A 8 4.48 1.01 7.42
CA ILE A 8 5.89 0.93 7.81
C ILE A 8 6.83 0.57 6.66
N GLY A 9 6.28 0.13 5.52
CA GLY A 9 7.06 -0.20 4.33
C GLY A 9 6.23 -0.07 3.06
N ILE A 10 6.88 0.30 1.95
CA ILE A 10 6.26 0.40 0.63
C ILE A 10 7.26 -0.03 -0.44
N ASN A 11 6.81 -0.84 -1.40
CA ASN A 11 7.60 -1.29 -2.54
C ASN A 11 6.75 -1.23 -3.82
N LEU A 12 7.40 -0.98 -4.95
CA LEU A 12 6.86 -1.16 -6.28
C LEU A 12 7.75 -2.19 -6.97
N VAL A 13 7.21 -3.38 -7.21
CA VAL A 13 7.98 -4.51 -7.76
C VAL A 13 7.26 -5.11 -8.94
N ASN A 14 7.98 -5.39 -10.01
CA ASN A 14 7.47 -6.21 -11.10
C ASN A 14 7.62 -7.69 -10.73
N LEU A 15 6.54 -8.32 -10.26
CA LEU A 15 6.54 -9.73 -9.82
C LEU A 15 6.13 -10.70 -10.94
N ASP A 16 5.39 -10.22 -11.94
CA ASP A 16 4.72 -11.08 -12.94
C ASP A 16 5.39 -11.04 -14.31
N ALA A 17 6.62 -10.49 -14.40
CA ALA A 17 7.38 -10.32 -15.65
C ALA A 17 6.61 -9.58 -16.77
N GLY A 18 5.53 -8.86 -16.43
CA GLY A 18 4.67 -8.12 -17.36
C GLY A 18 4.90 -6.60 -17.30
N ALA A 19 4.07 -5.82 -17.99
CA ALA A 19 4.16 -4.36 -18.00
C ALA A 19 3.59 -3.67 -16.74
N ALA A 20 3.11 -4.44 -15.76
CA ALA A 20 2.47 -3.92 -14.56
C ALA A 20 3.40 -4.04 -13.34
N TRP A 21 3.65 -2.91 -12.67
CA TRP A 21 4.22 -2.91 -11.34
C TRP A 21 3.22 -3.49 -10.33
N ASN A 22 3.69 -3.97 -9.18
CA ASN A 22 2.85 -4.34 -8.04
C ASN A 22 3.19 -3.44 -6.87
N LEU A 23 2.20 -2.70 -6.37
CA LEU A 23 2.32 -1.93 -5.15
C LEU A 23 2.17 -2.86 -3.94
N ILE A 24 3.20 -2.91 -3.09
CA ILE A 24 3.24 -3.76 -1.91
C ILE A 24 3.46 -2.89 -0.68
N ALA A 25 2.58 -3.01 0.29
CA ALA A 25 2.59 -2.27 1.54
C ALA A 25 2.83 -3.20 2.73
N THR A 26 3.69 -2.78 3.65
CA THR A 26 3.83 -3.41 4.96
C THR A 26 3.10 -2.57 5.98
N ILE A 27 2.08 -3.14 6.62
CA ILE A 27 1.17 -2.45 7.53
C ILE A 27 1.35 -3.02 8.94
N ARG A 28 1.52 -2.14 9.92
CA ARG A 28 1.40 -2.47 11.35
C ARG A 28 -0.06 -2.33 11.78
N LEU A 29 -0.59 -3.39 12.36
CA LEU A 29 -1.94 -3.48 12.91
C LEU A 29 -2.00 -2.89 14.33
N PRO A 30 -3.19 -2.53 14.84
CA PRO A 30 -3.35 -2.02 16.21
C PRO A 30 -2.80 -2.96 17.29
N ALA A 31 -2.86 -4.28 17.05
CA ALA A 31 -2.31 -5.29 17.94
C ALA A 31 -0.76 -5.39 17.91
N GLY A 32 -0.09 -4.53 17.13
CA GLY A 32 1.37 -4.48 17.01
C GLY A 32 1.98 -5.44 15.99
N THR A 33 1.23 -6.44 15.51
CA THR A 33 1.66 -7.33 14.44
C THR A 33 1.74 -6.61 13.10
N THR A 34 2.51 -7.18 12.17
CA THR A 34 2.68 -6.64 10.81
C THR A 34 2.08 -7.58 9.78
N THR A 35 1.49 -7.02 8.73
CA THR A 35 0.99 -7.77 7.57
C THR A 35 1.47 -7.13 6.27
N THR A 36 1.46 -7.92 5.20
CA THR A 36 1.72 -7.46 3.84
C THR A 36 0.40 -7.33 3.10
N TYR A 37 0.21 -6.22 2.40
CA TYR A 37 -0.97 -5.94 1.60
C TYR A 37 -0.56 -5.46 0.22
N SER A 38 -1.20 -5.98 -0.81
CA SER A 38 -0.91 -5.60 -2.20
C SER A 38 -2.20 -5.08 -2.83
N PRO A 39 -2.51 -3.77 -2.70
CA PRO A 39 -3.66 -3.19 -3.37
C PRO A 39 -3.48 -3.22 -4.88
N LYS A 40 -4.59 -3.09 -5.63
CA LYS A 40 -4.52 -2.74 -7.04
C LYS A 40 -3.70 -1.44 -7.18
N ASN A 41 -2.86 -1.34 -8.21
CA ASN A 41 -2.20 -0.07 -8.48
C ASN A 41 -3.20 1.02 -8.86
N PRO A 42 -2.94 2.27 -8.44
CA PRO A 42 -3.66 3.42 -8.98
C PRO A 42 -3.30 3.62 -10.46
N ASP A 43 -4.26 4.07 -11.27
CA ASP A 43 -4.06 4.23 -12.72
C ASP A 43 -2.95 5.25 -13.06
N ASN A 44 -2.64 6.17 -12.14
CA ASN A 44 -1.60 7.19 -12.28
C ASN A 44 -0.34 6.91 -11.42
N VAL A 45 -0.06 5.64 -11.10
CA VAL A 45 1.04 5.22 -10.21
C VAL A 45 2.39 5.86 -10.56
N ASP A 46 2.74 5.97 -11.84
CA ASP A 46 4.02 6.51 -12.31
C ASP A 46 4.16 8.03 -12.08
N SER A 47 3.05 8.73 -11.88
CA SER A 47 3.02 10.18 -11.61
C SER A 47 2.91 10.51 -10.12
N MET A 48 2.79 9.50 -9.25
CA MET A 48 2.63 9.71 -7.82
C MET A 48 3.96 9.83 -7.11
N THR A 49 4.04 10.77 -6.17
CA THR A 49 5.13 10.81 -5.19
C THR A 49 5.06 9.62 -4.26
N VAL A 50 6.19 9.28 -3.63
CA VAL A 50 6.23 8.25 -2.58
C VAL A 50 5.23 8.53 -1.46
N GLY A 51 5.05 9.80 -1.06
CA GLY A 51 4.07 10.18 -0.03
C GLY A 51 2.62 9.88 -0.44
N GLN A 52 2.27 10.14 -1.71
CA GLN A 52 0.95 9.81 -2.25
C GLN A 52 0.74 8.30 -2.34
N LEU A 53 1.75 7.53 -2.75
CA LEU A 53 1.68 6.07 -2.79
C LEU A 53 1.47 5.48 -1.40
N LYS A 54 2.17 6.02 -0.39
CA LYS A 54 1.99 5.65 1.01
C LYS A 54 0.56 5.91 1.49
N GLN A 55 0.03 7.10 1.21
CA GLN A 55 -1.33 7.46 1.60
C GLN A 55 -2.37 6.58 0.88
N TYR A 56 -2.18 6.34 -0.41
CA TYR A 56 -3.05 5.47 -1.20
C TYR A 56 -3.09 4.05 -0.63
N ALA A 57 -1.93 3.43 -0.43
CA ALA A 57 -1.86 2.07 0.09
C ALA A 57 -2.49 1.93 1.48
N LEU A 58 -2.26 2.91 2.37
CA LEU A 58 -2.87 2.93 3.69
C LEU A 58 -4.40 3.09 3.61
N ASN A 59 -4.89 3.96 2.73
CA ASN A 59 -6.33 4.16 2.53
C ASN A 59 -7.02 2.90 1.98
N GLU A 60 -6.42 2.24 0.99
CA GLU A 60 -6.97 1.00 0.44
C GLU A 60 -6.96 -0.13 1.47
N PHE A 61 -5.93 -0.21 2.31
CA PHE A 61 -5.90 -1.17 3.41
C PHE A 61 -7.01 -0.88 4.43
N SER A 62 -7.17 0.38 4.85
CA SER A 62 -8.24 0.77 5.78
C SER A 62 -9.61 0.38 5.23
N LYS A 63 -9.92 0.74 3.98
CA LYS A 63 -11.21 0.43 3.35
C LYS A 63 -11.51 -1.07 3.28
N ALA A 64 -10.49 -1.89 3.07
CA ALA A 64 -10.65 -3.35 2.99
C ALA A 64 -10.85 -4.02 4.36
N ASN A 65 -10.63 -3.30 5.46
CA ASN A 65 -10.60 -3.86 6.83
C ASN A 65 -11.44 -3.03 7.84
N ASP A 66 -12.24 -2.08 7.36
CA ASP A 66 -13.28 -1.38 8.11
C ASP A 66 -14.61 -2.13 7.97
#